data_AF-A0A8S1K6G0-F1
#
_entry.id   AF-A0A8S1K6G0-F1
#
_cell.length_a   1.000
_cell.length_b   1.000
_cell.length_c   1.000
_cell.angle_alpha   90.00
_cell.angle_beta   90.00
_cell.angle_gamma   90.00
#
_symmetry.space_group_name_H-M   'P 1'
#
loop_
_entity.id
_entity.type
_entity.pdbx_description
1 polymer ?
#
loop_
_entity_poly.entity_id
_entity_poly.type
_entity_poly.pdbx_seq_one_letter_code
_entity_poly.pdbx_strand_id
1 'polypeptide(L)'
;MKNRFLQLKQKLNNWKWIECQVTLHSQTNQQESYRLLETNYKIMQDCTVVEESLQFNIQMQKSFNFSKRIGWNWHKSWKLPEIIIKPILNCYKLYTKGLRCRLICGYVEDVSTIRQVELEGNTEKLYNDDIQGFQFDNIKFSSTSYKLEGVHFHVIIEIYRRDDIFQTELTIKSVISPPIFVDSRKAARNTKRFDYQKIMSLIQPFHPFSLKKQLIVRSDKSKILKIEDTLEGLNNYLMAQNIRNKCRHPYFLTLKFRSVFDLYYNSSLYSTHLSLEQLLIKIQQCLVDSLNLHQNQQVLLLRMKNTNYSELDIGFFSNNLSQLQNSVIQVIAGSQIEKNWIKINSNDLSDIYSEKYSTFPRVSTTDQIQIKQYFDISSDESDSDVCCQNDEQIEFGKQQKLQEFYETKIEIQNKKVCM
;
A
#
# COMPACT_ATOMS: atom_id res chain seq x y z
N MET A 1 20.31 14.41 36.20
CA MET A 1 20.72 14.66 34.80
C MET A 1 20.06 13.61 33.90
N LYS A 2 18.81 13.83 33.48
CA LYS A 2 18.03 12.88 32.67
C LYS A 2 18.22 13.14 31.18
N ASN A 3 18.79 12.16 30.48
CA ASN A 3 18.64 11.78 29.07
C ASN A 3 18.17 12.88 28.09
N ARG A 4 19.13 13.67 27.59
CA ARG A 4 18.96 14.60 26.47
C ARG A 4 19.35 14.02 25.10
N PHE A 5 19.85 12.77 25.04
CA PHE A 5 20.62 12.31 23.88
C PHE A 5 19.82 11.89 22.63
N LEU A 6 18.49 11.75 22.68
CA LEU A 6 17.72 11.40 21.45
C LEU A 6 16.26 11.86 21.43
N GLN A 7 15.89 12.88 22.21
CA GLN A 7 14.80 13.76 21.78
C GLN A 7 15.42 14.81 20.86
N LEU A 8 15.80 14.38 19.64
CA LEU A 8 15.98 15.29 18.52
C LEU A 8 14.63 15.97 18.28
N LYS A 9 14.36 17.06 19.01
CA LYS A 9 13.25 17.98 18.79
C LYS A 9 13.48 18.74 17.48
N GLN A 10 13.60 18.00 16.38
CA GLN A 10 13.32 18.57 15.07
C GLN A 10 11.83 18.93 15.06
N LYS A 11 11.47 20.05 14.42
CA LYS A 11 10.08 20.20 13.97
C LYS A 11 9.79 18.94 13.16
N LEU A 12 8.87 18.10 13.64
CA LEU A 12 8.72 16.71 13.21
C LEU A 12 8.62 16.53 11.70
N ASN A 13 8.27 17.58 10.95
CA ASN A 13 8.04 17.62 9.52
C ASN A 13 9.23 18.07 8.65
N ASN A 14 10.40 18.43 9.20
CA ASN A 14 11.55 18.84 8.37
C ASN A 14 12.68 17.81 8.41
N TRP A 15 12.96 17.17 7.27
CA TRP A 15 14.00 16.15 7.16
C TRP A 15 15.39 16.79 7.17
N LYS A 16 16.19 16.50 8.20
CA LYS A 16 17.57 16.99 8.30
C LYS A 16 18.52 15.91 8.84
N TRP A 17 19.60 15.67 8.11
CA TRP A 17 20.75 14.86 8.54
C TRP A 17 21.48 15.53 9.71
N ILE A 18 21.92 14.73 10.67
CA ILE A 18 22.59 15.19 11.89
C ILE A 18 23.99 14.60 11.92
N GLU A 19 25.00 15.42 12.18
CA GLU A 19 26.38 14.94 12.32
C GLU A 19 26.51 14.05 13.55
N CYS A 20 27.22 12.94 13.40
CA CYS A 20 27.52 12.01 14.47
C CYS A 20 28.92 11.41 14.28
N GLN A 21 29.47 10.83 15.34
CA GLN A 21 30.60 9.92 15.24
C GLN A 21 30.09 8.51 15.51
N VAL A 22 30.40 7.61 14.59
CA VAL A 22 29.98 6.21 14.65
C VAL A 22 31.23 5.37 14.58
N THR A 23 31.39 4.47 15.55
CA THR A 23 32.50 3.52 15.57
C THR A 23 31.93 2.11 15.72
N LEU A 24 32.43 1.17 14.93
CA LEU A 24 32.08 -0.24 15.08
C LEU A 24 32.48 -0.69 16.50
N HIS A 25 31.50 -1.11 17.29
CA HIS A 25 31.71 -1.48 18.69
C HIS A 25 31.92 -2.98 18.86
N SER A 26 31.14 -3.78 18.14
CA SER A 26 31.30 -5.23 18.11
C SER A 26 30.83 -5.80 16.78
N GLN A 27 31.54 -6.83 16.32
CA GLN A 27 31.16 -7.62 15.16
C GLN A 27 31.14 -9.09 15.60
N THR A 28 29.96 -9.69 15.57
CA THR A 28 29.78 -11.13 15.77
C THR A 28 29.37 -11.76 14.44
N ASN A 29 29.54 -13.08 14.28
CA ASN A 29 29.14 -13.80 13.07
C ASN A 29 27.66 -13.65 12.67
N GLN A 30 26.82 -13.08 13.55
CA GLN A 30 25.38 -12.91 13.32
C GLN A 30 24.91 -11.45 13.36
N GLN A 31 25.72 -10.50 13.85
CA GLN A 31 25.30 -9.10 13.99
C GLN A 31 26.44 -8.15 14.29
N GLU A 32 26.35 -6.93 13.75
CA GLU A 32 27.21 -5.80 14.10
C GLU A 32 26.46 -4.81 15.00
N SER A 33 27.19 -4.21 15.94
CA SER A 33 26.73 -3.09 16.75
C SER A 33 27.71 -1.93 16.66
N TYR A 34 27.15 -0.72 16.65
CA TYR A 34 27.86 0.52 16.45
C TYR A 34 27.65 1.42 17.66
N ARG A 35 28.71 2.11 18.09
CA ARG A 35 28.63 3.10 19.17
C ARG A 35 28.60 4.50 18.60
N LEU A 36 27.58 5.26 18.97
CA LEU A 36 27.47 6.71 18.78
C LEU A 36 28.32 7.40 19.85
N LEU A 37 29.33 8.15 19.42
CA LEU A 37 30.14 9.00 20.29
C LEU A 37 29.66 10.45 20.19
N GLU A 38 29.68 11.17 21.31
CA GLU A 38 29.53 12.63 21.31
C GLU A 38 30.62 13.24 20.41
N THR A 39 30.25 14.19 19.56
CA THR A 39 31.13 14.94 18.64
C THR A 39 32.13 15.87 19.35
N ASN A 40 32.58 15.52 20.56
CA ASN A 40 33.50 16.30 21.38
C ASN A 40 34.96 15.84 21.29
N TYR A 41 35.28 14.85 20.45
CA TYR A 41 36.67 14.49 20.19
C TYR A 41 37.28 15.42 19.15
N LYS A 42 38.06 16.39 19.63
CA LYS A 42 39.19 16.94 18.87
C LYS A 42 40.06 15.76 18.48
N ILE A 43 40.20 15.53 17.18
CA ILE A 43 41.15 14.58 16.63
C ILE A 43 42.51 14.93 17.22
N MET A 44 43.15 13.97 17.90
CA MET A 44 44.54 14.15 18.31
C MET A 44 45.36 14.26 17.03
N GLN A 45 45.94 15.44 16.87
CA GLN A 45 46.95 15.79 15.88
C GLN A 45 48.04 14.72 15.89
N ASP A 46 48.20 14.02 14.76
CA ASP A 46 49.50 13.58 14.21
C ASP A 46 49.34 12.97 12.80
N CYS A 47 48.40 13.51 12.00
CA CYS A 47 48.41 13.34 10.55
C CYS A 47 48.23 14.72 9.93
N THR A 48 49.27 15.17 9.26
CA THR A 48 49.47 16.50 8.68
C THR A 48 48.29 16.95 7.81
N VAL A 49 47.64 18.03 8.26
CA VAL A 49 47.11 19.17 7.50
C VAL A 49 46.24 18.83 6.28
N VAL A 50 44.93 19.13 6.38
CA VAL A 50 43.92 19.50 5.34
C VAL A 50 42.56 18.77 5.47
N GLU A 51 42.41 17.68 6.22
CA GLU A 51 41.13 16.91 6.21
C GLU A 51 40.03 17.42 7.17
N GLU A 52 40.35 18.28 8.14
CA GLU A 52 39.43 18.74 9.20
C GLU A 52 38.25 19.63 8.74
N SER A 53 38.11 19.92 7.45
CA SER A 53 37.02 20.78 6.93
C SER A 53 36.27 20.20 5.73
N LEU A 54 36.33 18.89 5.52
CA LEU A 54 35.59 18.23 4.43
C LEU A 54 34.08 18.27 4.69
N GLN A 55 33.43 19.28 4.11
CA GLN A 55 31.98 19.37 4.08
C GLN A 55 31.44 18.56 2.91
N PHE A 56 30.33 17.87 3.15
CA PHE A 56 29.62 17.10 2.13
C PHE A 56 28.19 17.58 2.05
N ASN A 57 27.69 17.72 0.84
CA ASN A 57 26.29 17.93 0.55
C ASN A 57 25.62 16.57 0.31
N ILE A 58 24.51 16.33 1.00
CA ILE A 58 23.74 15.09 0.91
C ILE A 58 22.41 15.43 0.26
N GLN A 59 22.24 14.98 -0.96
CA GLN A 59 21.05 15.17 -1.75
C GLN A 59 20.25 13.86 -1.75
N MET A 60 18.95 13.97 -1.51
CA MET A 60 18.02 12.86 -1.68
C MET A 60 17.05 13.22 -2.78
N GLN A 61 16.73 12.27 -3.67
CA GLN A 61 15.71 12.47 -4.70
C GLN A 61 14.37 12.91 -4.11
N LYS A 62 14.00 12.33 -2.96
CA LYS A 62 12.87 12.76 -2.14
C LYS A 62 13.10 12.40 -0.67
N SER A 63 12.41 13.05 0.23
CA SER A 63 12.39 12.64 1.64
C SER A 63 11.56 11.37 1.83
N PHE A 64 11.71 10.74 3.00
CA PHE A 64 10.77 9.72 3.44
C PHE A 64 9.35 10.31 3.59
N ASN A 65 8.32 9.47 3.69
CA ASN A 65 6.96 9.96 3.90
C ASN A 65 6.80 10.42 5.36
N PHE A 66 6.09 11.52 5.61
CA PHE A 66 5.79 11.96 6.97
C PHE A 66 4.31 11.78 7.32
N SER A 67 4.02 11.32 8.53
CA SER A 67 2.65 11.29 9.06
C SER A 67 2.62 11.74 10.53
N LYS A 68 1.54 12.42 10.92
CA LYS A 68 1.38 12.92 12.30
C LYS A 68 1.39 11.82 13.36
N ARG A 69 0.96 10.60 13.02
CA ARG A 69 0.80 9.48 13.97
C ARG A 69 2.08 8.69 14.20
N ILE A 70 2.82 8.37 13.14
CA ILE A 70 3.99 7.47 13.22
C ILE A 70 5.33 8.14 12.85
N GLY A 71 5.29 9.42 12.43
CA GLY A 71 6.48 10.18 12.04
C GLY A 71 6.94 9.89 10.61
N TRP A 72 8.24 10.01 10.36
CA TRP A 72 8.85 9.58 9.11
C TRP A 72 8.68 8.08 8.95
N ASN A 73 8.28 7.66 7.75
CA ASN A 73 7.90 6.29 7.52
C ASN A 73 8.23 5.86 6.10
N TRP A 74 8.53 4.58 5.94
CA TRP A 74 8.77 3.95 4.65
C TRP A 74 8.07 2.60 4.56
N HIS A 75 8.04 2.05 3.35
CA HIS A 75 7.56 0.71 3.11
C HIS A 75 8.73 -0.22 2.77
N LYS A 76 8.82 -1.38 3.42
CA LYS A 76 9.93 -2.32 3.29
C LYS A 76 10.25 -2.68 1.83
N SER A 77 9.22 -2.97 1.03
CA SER A 77 9.41 -3.38 -0.37
C SER A 77 9.78 -2.24 -1.33
N TRP A 78 9.76 -0.98 -0.87
CA TRP A 78 10.12 0.17 -1.69
C TRP A 78 11.62 0.40 -1.65
N LYS A 79 12.20 0.79 -2.79
CA LYS A 79 13.56 1.30 -2.84
C LYS A 79 13.65 2.55 -1.95
N LEU A 80 14.75 2.74 -1.24
CA LEU A 80 15.05 4.01 -0.59
C LEU A 80 15.09 5.12 -1.66
N PRO A 81 14.79 6.37 -1.30
CA PRO A 81 15.11 7.49 -2.18
C PRO A 81 16.59 7.42 -2.56
N GLU A 82 16.91 7.75 -3.80
CA GLU A 82 18.30 7.84 -4.22
C GLU A 82 19.05 8.85 -3.35
N ILE A 83 20.23 8.47 -2.85
CA ILE A 83 21.08 9.30 -2.00
C ILE A 83 22.37 9.59 -2.76
N ILE A 84 22.62 10.88 -3.02
CA ILE A 84 23.82 11.38 -3.69
C ILE A 84 24.60 12.22 -2.68
N ILE A 85 25.87 11.90 -2.48
CA ILE A 85 26.76 12.58 -1.53
C ILE A 85 27.92 13.17 -2.30
N LYS A 86 28.06 14.49 -2.26
CA LYS A 86 29.11 15.22 -2.98
C LYS A 86 29.92 16.08 -2.01
N PRO A 87 31.27 16.11 -2.12
CA PRO A 87 32.07 17.05 -1.35
C PRO A 87 31.76 18.49 -1.79
N ILE A 88 31.76 19.42 -0.83
CA ILE A 88 31.68 20.86 -1.07
C ILE A 88 33.10 21.36 -1.28
N LEU A 89 33.49 21.53 -2.54
CA LEU A 89 34.86 21.89 -2.93
C LEU A 89 35.10 23.40 -2.74
N ASN A 90 35.45 23.81 -1.52
CA ASN A 90 35.91 25.18 -1.25
C ASN A 90 37.44 25.27 -1.33
N CYS A 91 38.02 25.08 -2.51
CA CYS A 91 39.41 25.49 -2.84
C CYS A 91 40.55 24.49 -2.64
N TYR A 92 40.34 23.24 -2.22
CA TYR A 92 41.41 22.22 -2.18
C TYR A 92 41.11 21.06 -3.13
N LYS A 93 42.14 20.60 -3.88
CA LYS A 93 42.10 19.31 -4.60
C LYS A 93 41.94 18.22 -3.55
N LEU A 94 40.70 17.83 -3.32
CA LEU A 94 40.35 16.70 -2.47
C LEU A 94 41.11 15.49 -2.98
N TYR A 95 41.89 14.83 -2.12
CA TYR A 95 42.48 13.55 -2.48
C TYR A 95 41.38 12.50 -2.42
N THR A 96 40.66 12.36 -3.54
CA THR A 96 39.48 11.49 -3.67
C THR A 96 39.86 10.02 -3.78
N LYS A 97 41.12 9.72 -4.10
CA LYS A 97 41.63 8.35 -4.21
C LYS A 97 41.49 7.63 -2.87
N GLY A 98 40.81 6.48 -2.92
CA GLY A 98 40.58 5.62 -1.75
C GLY A 98 39.45 6.08 -0.82
N LEU A 99 38.75 7.18 -1.14
CA LEU A 99 37.55 7.56 -0.39
C LEU A 99 36.42 6.56 -0.65
N ARG A 100 35.80 6.11 0.42
CA ARG A 100 34.64 5.22 0.39
C ARG A 100 33.51 5.82 1.21
N CYS A 101 32.31 5.42 0.86
CA CYS A 101 31.11 5.74 1.60
C CYS A 101 30.33 4.45 1.85
N ARG A 102 29.82 4.27 3.07
CA ARG A 102 28.89 3.19 3.39
C ARG A 102 27.58 3.70 3.97
N LEU A 103 26.50 2.99 3.66
CA LEU A 103 25.19 3.13 4.27
C LEU A 103 24.99 2.03 5.32
N ILE A 104 24.78 2.45 6.56
CA ILE A 104 24.43 1.56 7.67
C ILE A 104 22.99 1.84 8.04
N CYS A 105 22.22 0.81 8.35
CA CYS A 105 20.91 0.95 8.96
C CYS A 105 20.92 0.28 10.33
N GLY A 106 20.25 0.86 11.30
CA GLY A 106 20.11 0.26 12.62
C GLY A 106 19.06 0.94 13.48
N TYR A 107 18.79 0.38 14.64
CA TYR A 107 17.96 1.01 15.66
C TYR A 107 18.75 1.22 16.94
N VAL A 108 18.33 2.22 17.71
CA VAL A 108 18.95 2.55 18.99
C VAL A 108 18.51 1.51 20.02
N GLU A 109 19.46 0.69 20.50
CA GLU A 109 19.21 -0.34 21.52
C GLU A 109 19.39 0.24 22.93
N ASP A 110 20.38 1.10 23.12
CA ASP A 110 20.62 1.86 24.35
C ASP A 110 21.05 3.31 24.04
N VAL A 111 21.43 4.10 25.04
CA VAL A 111 21.74 5.54 24.89
C VAL A 111 22.80 5.83 23.81
N SER A 112 23.73 4.91 23.55
CA SER A 112 24.82 5.10 22.60
C SER A 112 25.00 3.97 21.60
N THR A 113 24.26 2.87 21.69
CA THR A 113 24.45 1.68 20.85
C THR A 113 23.36 1.61 19.79
N ILE A 114 23.80 1.53 18.53
CA ILE A 114 22.97 1.21 17.38
C ILE A 114 23.20 -0.24 17.02
N ARG A 115 22.12 -1.03 17.07
CA ARG A 115 22.12 -2.40 16.58
C ARG A 115 21.78 -2.42 15.11
N GLN A 116 22.64 -3.04 14.30
CA GLN A 116 22.49 -3.02 12.85
C GLN A 116 21.25 -3.81 12.40
N VAL A 117 20.58 -3.25 11.40
CA VAL A 117 19.56 -3.91 10.59
C VAL A 117 20.08 -3.90 9.15
N GLU A 118 20.11 -5.05 8.52
CA GLU A 118 20.64 -5.15 7.16
C GLU A 118 19.86 -4.28 6.15
N LEU A 119 20.57 -3.80 5.15
CA LEU A 119 19.99 -3.21 3.95
C LEU A 119 20.23 -4.16 2.78
N GLU A 120 19.25 -4.30 1.91
CA GLU A 120 19.39 -5.04 0.65
C GLU A 120 19.95 -4.10 -0.42
N GLY A 121 20.94 -4.55 -1.19
CA GLY A 121 21.57 -3.80 -2.28
C GLY A 121 23.03 -3.45 -2.00
N ASN A 122 23.61 -2.60 -2.84
CA ASN A 122 25.02 -2.20 -2.70
C ASN A 122 25.17 -1.00 -1.75
N THR A 123 25.48 -1.30 -0.49
CA THR A 123 25.57 -0.34 0.62
C THR A 123 26.95 0.28 0.81
N GLU A 124 27.94 -0.07 0.00
CA GLU A 124 29.28 0.53 0.02
C GLU A 124 29.69 0.98 -1.38
N LYS A 125 30.21 2.21 -1.50
CA LYS A 125 30.61 2.79 -2.78
C LYS A 125 31.99 3.41 -2.65
N LEU A 126 32.82 3.18 -3.67
CA LEU A 126 34.04 3.96 -3.90
C LEU A 126 33.65 5.32 -4.49
N TYR A 127 34.47 6.35 -4.24
CA TYR A 127 34.29 7.65 -4.87
C TYR A 127 34.30 7.51 -6.40
N ASN A 128 33.33 8.13 -7.06
CA ASN A 128 33.19 8.14 -8.51
C ASN A 128 33.47 9.55 -9.04
N ASP A 129 34.51 9.67 -9.87
CA ASP A 129 34.95 10.93 -10.48
C ASP A 129 33.93 11.48 -11.49
N ASP A 130 33.14 10.63 -12.16
CA ASP A 130 32.16 11.06 -13.18
C ASP A 130 31.03 11.89 -12.57
N ILE A 131 30.52 11.45 -11.41
CA ILE A 131 29.48 12.17 -10.65
C ILE A 131 30.06 13.09 -9.57
N GLN A 132 31.38 13.06 -9.40
CA GLN A 132 32.15 13.74 -8.35
C GLN A 132 31.59 13.45 -6.95
N GLY A 133 31.34 12.18 -6.63
CA GLY A 133 30.72 11.80 -5.36
C GLY A 133 30.36 10.33 -5.23
N PHE A 134 29.40 10.06 -4.36
CA PHE A 134 28.83 8.73 -4.11
C PHE A 134 27.35 8.73 -4.45
N GLN A 135 26.88 7.65 -5.09
CA GLN A 135 25.48 7.47 -5.45
C GLN A 135 25.00 6.10 -4.98
N PHE A 136 23.95 6.13 -4.16
CA PHE A 136 23.26 4.95 -3.67
C PHE A 136 21.86 4.88 -4.26
N ASP A 137 21.64 3.84 -5.05
CA ASP A 137 20.40 3.52 -5.72
C ASP A 137 20.01 2.06 -5.42
N ASN A 138 18.75 1.71 -5.66
CA ASN A 138 18.25 0.34 -5.53
C ASN A 138 18.40 -0.32 -4.13
N ILE A 139 18.59 0.48 -3.08
CA ILE A 139 18.70 0.00 -1.69
C ILE A 139 17.31 -0.23 -1.10
N LYS A 140 17.12 -1.26 -0.26
CA LYS A 140 15.86 -1.52 0.49
C LYS A 140 16.13 -1.91 1.94
N PHE A 141 15.12 -1.76 2.80
CA PHE A 141 15.17 -2.31 4.15
C PHE A 141 14.95 -3.83 4.13
N SER A 142 15.80 -4.61 4.82
CA SER A 142 15.62 -6.07 4.94
C SER A 142 14.60 -6.47 6.01
N SER A 143 14.23 -5.55 6.91
CA SER A 143 13.35 -5.80 8.05
C SER A 143 12.25 -4.74 8.18
N THR A 144 11.35 -4.92 9.14
CA THR A 144 10.30 -3.96 9.50
C THR A 144 10.44 -3.55 10.96
N SER A 145 9.96 -2.35 11.29
CA SER A 145 9.85 -1.89 12.67
C SER A 145 9.02 -2.86 13.51
N TYR A 146 7.92 -3.40 12.97
CA TYR A 146 7.09 -4.39 13.68
C TYR A 146 7.82 -5.69 14.03
N LYS A 147 8.75 -6.16 13.19
CA LYS A 147 9.54 -7.36 13.49
C LYS A 147 10.47 -7.14 14.69
N LEU A 148 10.81 -5.88 14.97
CA LEU A 148 11.69 -5.45 16.05
C LEU A 148 10.90 -4.61 17.07
N GLU A 149 9.71 -5.08 17.47
CA GLU A 149 8.91 -4.50 18.56
C GLU A 149 8.51 -3.02 18.38
N GLY A 150 8.41 -2.57 17.13
CA GLY A 150 7.98 -1.22 16.79
C GLY A 150 9.08 -0.16 16.82
N VAL A 151 10.36 -0.56 16.94
CA VAL A 151 11.47 0.39 16.94
C VAL A 151 11.62 1.12 15.60
N HIS A 152 12.02 2.38 15.67
CA HIS A 152 12.36 3.18 14.49
C HIS A 152 13.80 2.90 14.07
N PHE A 153 14.01 2.89 12.76
CA PHE A 153 15.33 2.72 12.18
C PHE A 153 15.97 4.07 11.89
N HIS A 154 17.28 4.09 11.87
CA HIS A 154 18.09 5.20 11.42
C HIS A 154 18.96 4.72 10.26
N VAL A 155 19.09 5.55 9.24
CA VAL A 155 20.09 5.39 8.19
C VAL A 155 21.28 6.27 8.57
N ILE A 156 22.47 5.71 8.52
CA ILE A 156 23.75 6.36 8.80
C ILE A 156 24.53 6.36 7.49
N ILE A 157 25.10 7.51 7.16
CA ILE A 157 26.05 7.66 6.07
C ILE A 157 27.42 7.83 6.73
N GLU A 158 28.37 6.98 6.36
CA GLU A 158 29.74 7.07 6.83
C GLU A 158 30.71 7.17 5.65
N ILE A 159 31.53 8.21 5.67
CA ILE A 159 32.59 8.47 4.72
C ILE A 159 33.90 8.21 5.42
N TYR A 160 34.71 7.36 4.81
CA TYR A 160 35.97 6.91 5.40
C TYR A 160 37.02 6.65 4.31
N ARG A 161 38.28 6.57 4.73
CA ARG A 161 39.37 6.05 3.91
C ARG A 161 39.85 4.74 4.50
N ARG A 162 40.08 3.74 3.67
CA ARG A 162 40.71 2.49 4.07
C ARG A 162 42.18 2.55 3.66
N ASP A 163 43.08 2.32 4.61
CA ASP A 163 44.47 2.05 4.28
C ASP A 163 44.58 0.58 3.85
N ASP A 164 44.93 0.34 2.59
CA ASP A 164 45.02 -1.01 2.05
C ASP A 164 46.18 -1.81 2.67
N ILE A 165 47.18 -1.14 3.25
CA ILE A 165 48.36 -1.78 3.87
C ILE A 165 48.03 -2.23 5.28
N PHE A 166 47.43 -1.35 6.09
CA PHE A 166 47.16 -1.62 7.51
C PHE A 166 45.74 -2.14 7.77
N GLN A 167 44.90 -2.20 6.74
CA GLN A 167 43.46 -2.51 6.83
C GLN A 167 42.71 -1.64 7.85
N THR A 168 43.26 -0.47 8.18
CA THR A 168 42.64 0.46 9.11
C THR A 168 41.67 1.36 8.36
N GLU A 169 40.49 1.57 8.96
CA GLU A 169 39.50 2.51 8.47
C GLU A 169 39.60 3.81 9.26
N LEU A 170 39.82 4.91 8.55
CA LEU A 170 39.78 6.25 9.11
C LEU A 170 38.46 6.91 8.71
N THR A 171 37.51 6.99 9.65
CA THR A 171 36.25 7.70 9.47
C THR A 171 36.50 9.20 9.36
N ILE A 172 36.12 9.78 8.23
CA ILE A 172 36.26 11.21 7.93
C ILE A 172 35.01 11.95 8.39
N LYS A 173 33.83 11.42 8.08
CA LYS A 173 32.55 12.02 8.42
C LYS A 173 31.46 10.98 8.55
N SER A 174 30.59 11.15 9.56
CA SER A 174 29.35 10.39 9.65
C SER A 174 28.15 11.30 9.91
N VAL A 175 27.01 10.93 9.34
CA VAL A 175 25.73 11.57 9.64
C VAL A 175 24.64 10.52 9.83
N ILE A 176 23.62 10.86 10.61
CA ILE A 176 22.49 10.01 10.91
C ILE A 176 21.17 10.68 10.51
N SER A 177 20.24 9.86 10.01
CA SER A 177 18.90 10.30 9.64
C SER A 177 18.00 10.51 10.86
N PRO A 178 16.89 11.27 10.71
CA PRO A 178 15.76 11.16 11.61
C PRO A 178 15.25 9.70 11.73
N PRO A 179 14.51 9.35 12.80
CA PRO A 179 13.96 8.02 13.00
C PRO A 179 12.87 7.69 11.95
N ILE A 180 12.97 6.53 11.32
CA ILE A 180 12.11 6.05 10.22
C ILE A 180 11.34 4.82 10.68
N PHE A 181 10.02 4.84 10.59
CA PHE A 181 9.17 3.68 10.81
C PHE A 181 8.98 2.87 9.54
N VAL A 182 9.44 1.62 9.52
CA VAL A 182 9.40 0.75 8.33
C VAL A 182 8.28 -0.28 8.46
N ASP A 183 7.33 -0.24 7.54
CA ASP A 183 6.16 -1.13 7.53
C ASP A 183 6.15 -2.04 6.29
N SER A 184 5.50 -3.19 6.40
CA SER A 184 5.23 -4.12 5.28
C SER A 184 3.79 -4.03 4.76
N ARG A 185 2.91 -3.29 5.45
CA ARG A 185 1.50 -3.18 5.08
C ARG A 185 1.27 -1.93 4.22
N LYS A 186 1.35 -2.09 2.89
CA LYS A 186 0.86 -1.08 1.90
C LYS A 186 -0.55 -0.55 2.23
N ALA A 187 -1.39 -1.38 2.84
CA ALA A 187 -2.81 -1.11 3.03
C ALA A 187 -3.17 -0.05 4.08
N ALA A 188 -2.28 0.26 5.03
CA ALA A 188 -2.60 1.17 6.13
C ALA A 188 -2.46 2.66 5.76
N ARG A 189 -1.72 2.99 4.68
CA ARG A 189 -1.38 4.39 4.32
C ARG A 189 -2.07 4.91 3.05
N ASN A 190 -2.61 4.03 2.22
CA ASN A 190 -3.44 4.39 1.06
C ASN A 190 -4.92 4.54 1.45
N THR A 191 -5.24 4.97 2.67
CA THR A 191 -6.62 5.03 3.19
C THR A 191 -7.58 5.63 2.17
N LYS A 192 -7.21 6.75 1.53
CA LYS A 192 -8.01 7.43 0.49
C LYS A 192 -8.24 6.62 -0.79
N ARG A 193 -7.20 6.02 -1.39
CA ARG A 193 -7.35 5.19 -2.60
C ARG A 193 -8.09 3.88 -2.31
N PHE A 194 -7.91 3.32 -1.10
CA PHE A 194 -8.72 2.22 -0.62
C PHE A 194 -10.18 2.65 -0.44
N ASP A 195 -10.44 3.86 0.02
CA ASP A 195 -11.80 4.38 0.20
C ASP A 195 -12.50 4.60 -1.15
N TYR A 196 -11.80 5.08 -2.19
CA TYR A 196 -12.33 5.11 -3.56
C TYR A 196 -12.80 3.73 -4.04
N GLN A 197 -11.91 2.73 -3.99
CA GLN A 197 -12.23 1.38 -4.47
C GLN A 197 -13.34 0.73 -3.65
N LYS A 198 -13.38 0.98 -2.34
CA LYS A 198 -14.48 0.54 -1.47
C LYS A 198 -15.80 1.18 -1.88
N ILE A 199 -15.85 2.50 -2.02
CA ILE A 199 -17.06 3.24 -2.41
C ILE A 199 -17.55 2.78 -3.79
N MET A 200 -16.65 2.67 -4.77
CA MET A 200 -17.02 2.16 -6.10
C MET A 200 -17.56 0.73 -6.03
N SER A 201 -17.00 -0.14 -5.18
CA SER A 201 -17.47 -1.52 -5.02
C SER A 201 -18.86 -1.65 -4.38
N LEU A 202 -19.34 -0.59 -3.73
CA LEU A 202 -20.67 -0.51 -3.11
C LEU A 202 -21.72 0.03 -4.08
N ILE A 203 -21.30 0.90 -5.02
CA ILE A 203 -22.22 1.70 -5.84
C ILE A 203 -22.25 1.22 -7.29
N GLN A 204 -21.14 0.76 -7.89
CA GLN A 204 -21.18 0.36 -9.30
C GLN A 204 -21.90 -0.98 -9.51
N PRO A 205 -22.78 -1.08 -10.53
CA PRO A 205 -23.41 -2.35 -10.90
C PRO A 205 -22.36 -3.43 -11.20
N PHE A 206 -22.47 -4.58 -10.55
CA PHE A 206 -21.59 -5.72 -10.76
C PHE A 206 -22.07 -6.57 -11.92
N HIS A 207 -21.14 -7.17 -12.68
CA HIS A 207 -21.52 -8.02 -13.80
C HIS A 207 -22.26 -9.29 -13.32
N PRO A 208 -23.41 -9.68 -13.91
CA PRO A 208 -24.22 -10.82 -13.43
C PRO A 208 -23.45 -12.15 -13.37
N PHE A 209 -22.47 -12.35 -14.26
CA PHE A 209 -21.57 -13.51 -14.24
C PHE A 209 -20.83 -13.69 -12.89
N SER A 210 -20.63 -12.62 -12.13
CA SER A 210 -20.00 -12.67 -10.80
C SER A 210 -20.78 -13.55 -9.81
N LEU A 211 -22.10 -13.68 -9.96
CA LEU A 211 -22.93 -14.55 -9.13
C LEU A 211 -22.64 -16.03 -9.42
N LYS A 212 -22.43 -16.37 -10.69
CA LYS A 212 -22.18 -17.74 -11.18
C LYS A 212 -20.78 -18.24 -10.83
N LYS A 213 -19.84 -17.34 -10.58
CA LYS A 213 -18.46 -17.70 -10.24
C LYS A 213 -18.42 -18.49 -8.93
N GLN A 214 -17.86 -19.70 -8.98
CA GLN A 214 -17.53 -20.46 -7.79
C GLN A 214 -16.24 -19.89 -7.20
N LEU A 215 -16.33 -19.40 -5.97
CA LEU A 215 -15.21 -18.80 -5.27
C LEU A 215 -14.65 -19.81 -4.27
N ILE A 216 -13.33 -19.86 -4.17
CA ILE A 216 -12.61 -20.75 -3.26
C ILE A 216 -11.61 -19.95 -2.42
N VAL A 217 -11.45 -20.34 -1.16
CA VAL A 217 -10.42 -19.83 -0.26
C VAL A 217 -9.27 -20.82 -0.25
N ARG A 218 -8.06 -20.33 -0.51
CA ARG A 218 -6.83 -21.12 -0.37
C ARG A 218 -6.23 -20.79 0.99
N SER A 219 -6.19 -21.77 1.88
CA SER A 219 -5.46 -21.68 3.15
C SER A 219 -4.04 -22.22 3.00
N ASP A 220 -3.14 -21.84 3.92
CA ASP A 220 -1.72 -22.23 3.92
C ASP A 220 -1.48 -23.75 4.01
N LYS A 221 -2.51 -24.55 4.30
CA LYS A 221 -2.45 -26.01 4.46
C LYS A 221 -3.22 -26.77 3.37
N SER A 222 -3.10 -26.36 2.11
CA SER A 222 -3.67 -27.04 0.91
C SER A 222 -5.18 -27.33 0.92
N LYS A 223 -5.92 -26.92 1.97
CA LYS A 223 -7.37 -27.00 2.03
C LYS A 223 -7.97 -25.89 1.17
N ILE A 224 -8.72 -26.31 0.17
CA ILE A 224 -9.55 -25.48 -0.68
C ILE A 224 -10.96 -25.48 -0.07
N LEU A 225 -11.37 -24.36 0.50
CA LEU A 225 -12.72 -24.19 1.03
C LEU A 225 -13.58 -23.49 -0.01
N LYS A 226 -14.77 -24.03 -0.30
CA LYS A 226 -15.75 -23.37 -1.17
C LYS A 226 -16.48 -22.28 -0.38
N ILE A 227 -16.78 -21.18 -1.05
CA ILE A 227 -17.65 -20.14 -0.48
C ILE A 227 -19.10 -20.52 -0.76
N GLU A 228 -19.79 -20.87 0.32
CA GLU A 228 -21.19 -21.30 0.32
C GLU A 228 -22.12 -20.17 0.76
N ASP A 229 -23.43 -20.36 0.53
CA ASP A 229 -24.48 -19.45 0.99
C ASP A 229 -24.75 -19.68 2.48
N THR A 230 -23.77 -19.39 3.32
CA THR A 230 -23.82 -19.50 4.78
C THR A 230 -23.07 -18.32 5.41
N LEU A 231 -23.25 -18.12 6.71
CA LEU A 231 -22.45 -17.13 7.43
C LEU A 231 -20.95 -17.43 7.29
N GLU A 232 -20.55 -18.68 7.51
CA GLU A 232 -19.15 -19.08 7.40
C GLU A 232 -18.61 -18.81 5.98
N GLY A 233 -19.41 -19.09 4.95
CA GLY A 233 -19.10 -18.76 3.57
C GLY A 233 -18.90 -17.25 3.33
N LEU A 234 -19.74 -16.40 3.91
CA LEU A 234 -19.57 -14.94 3.88
C LEU A 234 -18.26 -14.52 4.58
N ASN A 235 -17.97 -15.06 5.76
CA ASN A 235 -16.75 -14.75 6.51
C ASN A 235 -15.51 -15.14 5.70
N ASN A 236 -15.51 -16.35 5.15
CA ASN A 236 -14.49 -16.86 4.26
C ASN A 236 -14.33 -15.97 3.02
N TYR A 237 -15.42 -15.54 2.41
CA TYR A 237 -15.39 -14.60 1.29
C TYR A 237 -14.74 -13.28 1.66
N LEU A 238 -15.14 -12.64 2.76
CA LEU A 238 -14.62 -11.34 3.18
C LEU A 238 -13.14 -11.40 3.59
N MET A 239 -12.70 -12.51 4.20
CA MET A 239 -11.33 -12.70 4.70
C MET A 239 -10.35 -13.24 3.67
N ALA A 240 -10.81 -13.91 2.62
CA ALA A 240 -9.96 -14.59 1.65
C ALA A 240 -8.99 -13.62 0.95
N GLN A 241 -7.69 -13.72 1.21
CA GLN A 241 -6.68 -12.85 0.59
C GLN A 241 -6.51 -13.13 -0.91
N ASN A 242 -6.74 -14.37 -1.34
CA ASN A 242 -6.65 -14.77 -2.74
C ASN A 242 -7.81 -14.23 -3.61
N ILE A 243 -8.93 -13.83 -3.00
CA ILE A 243 -10.05 -13.21 -3.70
C ILE A 243 -9.83 -11.70 -3.70
N ARG A 244 -9.18 -11.21 -4.76
CA ARG A 244 -8.97 -9.77 -5.00
C ARG A 244 -10.26 -9.15 -5.54
N ASN A 245 -10.44 -7.85 -5.32
CA ASN A 245 -11.59 -7.06 -5.81
C ASN A 245 -12.96 -7.66 -5.45
N LYS A 246 -13.16 -7.99 -4.17
CA LYS A 246 -14.43 -8.53 -3.65
C LYS A 246 -15.57 -7.55 -3.97
N CYS A 247 -16.60 -8.02 -4.66
CA CYS A 247 -17.84 -7.28 -4.83
C CYS A 247 -18.55 -7.15 -3.48
N ARG A 248 -18.90 -5.91 -3.13
CA ARG A 248 -19.56 -5.53 -1.87
C ARG A 248 -20.93 -4.89 -2.09
N HIS A 249 -21.39 -4.88 -3.34
CA HIS A 249 -22.65 -4.27 -3.73
C HIS A 249 -23.83 -4.93 -2.97
N PRO A 250 -24.79 -4.17 -2.40
CA PRO A 250 -25.89 -4.74 -1.62
C PRO A 250 -26.71 -5.81 -2.35
N TYR A 251 -27.03 -5.58 -3.64
CA TYR A 251 -27.65 -6.59 -4.50
C TYR A 251 -26.81 -7.86 -4.63
N PHE A 252 -25.48 -7.75 -4.80
CA PHE A 252 -24.60 -8.93 -4.89
C PHE A 252 -24.61 -9.73 -3.59
N LEU A 253 -24.44 -9.05 -2.45
CA LEU A 253 -24.41 -9.71 -1.14
C LEU A 253 -25.73 -10.42 -0.84
N THR A 254 -26.85 -9.79 -1.16
CA THR A 254 -28.20 -10.37 -0.97
C THR A 254 -28.42 -11.58 -1.89
N LEU A 255 -27.94 -11.53 -3.13
CA LEU A 255 -28.12 -12.61 -4.10
C LEU A 255 -27.15 -13.78 -3.91
N LYS A 256 -25.91 -13.52 -3.45
CA LYS A 256 -24.86 -14.53 -3.24
C LYS A 256 -24.95 -15.19 -1.87
N PHE A 257 -25.37 -14.44 -0.85
CA PHE A 257 -25.51 -14.89 0.54
C PHE A 257 -26.97 -14.73 1.01
N ARG A 258 -27.90 -15.38 0.28
CA ARG A 258 -29.36 -15.26 0.51
C ARG A 258 -29.77 -15.77 1.88
N SER A 259 -29.07 -16.76 2.44
CA SER A 259 -29.35 -17.26 3.79
C SER A 259 -28.93 -16.27 4.88
N VAL A 260 -28.05 -15.32 4.55
CA VAL A 260 -27.44 -14.37 5.50
C VAL A 260 -28.10 -13.01 5.43
N PHE A 261 -28.44 -12.51 4.25
CA PHE A 261 -28.94 -11.13 4.08
C PHE A 261 -30.37 -11.06 3.56
N ASP A 262 -31.08 -10.05 4.05
CA ASP A 262 -32.28 -9.48 3.46
C ASP A 262 -32.00 -8.03 3.05
N LEU A 263 -32.60 -7.60 1.93
CA LEU A 263 -32.47 -6.24 1.43
C LEU A 263 -33.79 -5.51 1.54
N TYR A 264 -33.73 -4.27 1.99
CA TYR A 264 -34.87 -3.39 2.13
C TYR A 264 -34.59 -2.04 1.47
N TYR A 265 -35.65 -1.38 1.02
CA TYR A 265 -35.60 -0.01 0.51
C TYR A 265 -36.48 0.91 1.35
N ASN A 266 -36.13 2.19 1.40
CA ASN A 266 -36.87 3.18 2.15
C ASN A 266 -38.08 3.66 1.34
N SER A 267 -39.28 3.25 1.72
CA SER A 267 -40.52 3.54 1.00
C SER A 267 -40.89 5.02 1.01
N SER A 268 -40.36 5.83 1.94
CA SER A 268 -40.64 7.27 1.95
C SER A 268 -39.99 8.02 0.78
N LEU A 269 -38.99 7.44 0.13
CA LEU A 269 -38.26 8.04 -1.00
C LEU A 269 -38.87 7.71 -2.36
N TYR A 270 -39.79 6.75 -2.42
CA TYR A 270 -40.30 6.20 -3.68
C TYR A 270 -41.82 6.25 -3.74
N SER A 271 -42.37 6.68 -4.88
CA SER A 271 -43.80 6.67 -5.12
C SER A 271 -44.36 5.25 -5.17
N THR A 272 -45.60 5.06 -4.73
CA THR A 272 -46.31 3.77 -4.58
C THR A 272 -46.59 3.00 -5.87
N HIS A 273 -46.30 3.57 -7.05
CA HIS A 273 -46.68 3.00 -8.36
C HIS A 273 -45.51 2.48 -9.21
N LEU A 274 -44.32 2.31 -8.63
CA LEU A 274 -43.17 1.80 -9.38
C LEU A 274 -43.21 0.27 -9.47
N SER A 275 -43.00 -0.26 -10.67
CA SER A 275 -42.65 -1.68 -10.84
C SER A 275 -41.31 -1.98 -10.16
N LEU A 276 -41.06 -3.24 -9.81
CA LEU A 276 -39.81 -3.64 -9.17
C LEU A 276 -38.58 -3.31 -10.03
N GLU A 277 -38.66 -3.48 -11.35
CA GLU A 277 -37.62 -3.06 -12.29
C GLU A 277 -37.30 -1.56 -12.16
N GLN A 278 -38.33 -0.71 -12.26
CA GLN A 278 -38.17 0.75 -12.18
C GLN A 278 -37.64 1.17 -10.81
N LEU A 279 -38.07 0.49 -9.75
CA LEU A 279 -37.59 0.70 -8.39
C LEU A 279 -36.09 0.40 -8.29
N LEU A 280 -35.62 -0.75 -8.81
CA LEU A 280 -34.20 -1.11 -8.74
C LEU A 280 -33.32 -0.15 -9.53
N ILE A 281 -33.77 0.30 -10.71
CA ILE A 281 -33.07 1.30 -11.52
C ILE A 281 -32.99 2.63 -10.77
N LYS A 282 -34.09 3.08 -10.15
CA LYS A 282 -34.10 4.31 -9.35
C LYS A 282 -33.21 4.22 -8.11
N ILE A 283 -33.22 3.09 -7.40
CA ILE A 283 -32.30 2.86 -6.26
C ILE A 283 -30.86 2.97 -6.75
N GLN A 284 -30.52 2.34 -7.87
CA GLN A 284 -29.19 2.40 -8.44
C GLN A 284 -28.80 3.83 -8.84
N GLN A 285 -29.73 4.59 -9.41
CA GLN A 285 -29.52 6.02 -9.70
C GLN A 285 -29.20 6.79 -8.42
N CYS A 286 -29.98 6.61 -7.34
CA CYS A 286 -29.72 7.25 -6.06
C CYS A 286 -28.35 6.89 -5.48
N LEU A 287 -27.92 5.63 -5.60
CA LEU A 287 -26.58 5.22 -5.19
C LEU A 287 -25.49 5.96 -5.96
N VAL A 288 -25.64 6.13 -7.28
CA VAL A 288 -24.68 6.88 -8.10
C VAL A 288 -24.70 8.38 -7.76
N ASP A 289 -25.88 8.98 -7.63
CA ASP A 289 -26.04 10.41 -7.36
C ASP A 289 -25.50 10.81 -5.98
N SER A 290 -25.52 9.89 -5.02
CA SER A 290 -24.99 10.10 -3.68
C SER A 290 -23.48 10.38 -3.62
N LEU A 291 -22.74 10.08 -4.70
CA LEU A 291 -21.32 10.43 -4.82
C LEU A 291 -21.11 11.93 -5.01
N ASN A 292 -22.06 12.58 -5.68
CA ASN A 292 -21.97 13.99 -6.08
C ASN A 292 -22.76 14.90 -5.15
N LEU A 293 -23.78 14.36 -4.47
CA LEU A 293 -24.66 15.10 -3.59
C LEU A 293 -24.43 14.64 -2.15
N HIS A 294 -24.21 15.59 -1.23
CA HIS A 294 -24.19 15.35 0.23
C HIS A 294 -25.59 14.98 0.78
N GLN A 295 -26.27 14.04 0.12
CA GLN A 295 -27.56 13.54 0.54
C GLN A 295 -27.34 12.54 1.68
N ASN A 296 -27.77 12.93 2.88
CA ASN A 296 -27.73 12.10 4.08
C ASN A 296 -29.00 11.25 4.23
N GLN A 297 -29.52 10.70 3.14
CA GLN A 297 -30.73 9.89 3.16
C GLN A 297 -30.41 8.43 2.90
N GLN A 298 -30.75 7.59 3.87
CA GLN A 298 -30.62 6.14 3.77
C GLN A 298 -31.64 5.61 2.74
N VAL A 299 -31.13 5.07 1.65
CA VAL A 299 -31.90 4.53 0.53
C VAL A 299 -32.08 3.01 0.67
N LEU A 300 -31.02 2.32 1.08
CA LEU A 300 -30.99 0.87 1.24
C LEU A 300 -30.67 0.48 2.66
N LEU A 301 -31.31 -0.60 3.10
CA LEU A 301 -31.02 -1.27 4.36
C LEU A 301 -30.66 -2.73 4.07
N LEU A 302 -29.40 -3.09 4.30
CA LEU A 302 -28.92 -4.46 4.27
C LEU A 302 -29.05 -5.05 5.67
N ARG A 303 -30.03 -5.91 5.85
CA ARG A 303 -30.30 -6.56 7.13
C ARG A 303 -29.70 -7.96 7.12
N MET A 304 -28.96 -8.28 8.17
CA MET A 304 -28.55 -9.65 8.41
C MET A 304 -29.67 -10.44 9.10
N LYS A 305 -29.99 -11.61 8.54
CA LYS A 305 -30.99 -12.53 9.09
C LYS A 305 -30.53 -13.02 10.46
N ASN A 306 -31.48 -13.03 11.39
CA ASN A 306 -31.26 -13.43 12.77
C ASN A 306 -30.91 -14.92 12.80
N THR A 307 -29.66 -15.25 13.10
CA THR A 307 -29.29 -16.59 13.57
C THR A 307 -28.64 -16.41 14.93
N ASN A 308 -28.60 -17.46 15.76
CA ASN A 308 -27.98 -17.43 17.08
C ASN A 308 -26.46 -17.25 16.93
N TYR A 309 -26.03 -16.05 16.57
CA TYR A 309 -24.64 -15.69 16.36
C TYR A 309 -23.96 -15.58 17.72
N SER A 310 -22.74 -16.10 17.80
CA SER A 310 -21.91 -15.91 19.00
C SER A 310 -21.49 -14.44 19.12
N GLU A 311 -21.10 -13.99 20.31
CA GLU A 311 -20.54 -12.63 20.51
C GLU A 311 -19.31 -12.37 19.59
N LEU A 312 -18.57 -13.42 19.25
CA LEU A 312 -17.43 -13.35 18.32
C LEU A 312 -17.86 -13.06 16.89
N ASP A 313 -18.98 -13.62 16.43
CA ASP A 313 -19.55 -13.32 15.12
C ASP A 313 -20.00 -11.85 15.08
N ILE A 314 -20.62 -11.33 16.15
CA ILE A 314 -21.01 -9.93 16.31
C ILE A 314 -19.82 -8.97 16.22
N GLY A 315 -18.70 -9.30 16.88
CA GLY A 315 -17.45 -8.53 16.78
C GLY A 315 -16.81 -8.58 15.39
N PHE A 316 -16.96 -9.68 14.65
CA PHE A 316 -16.54 -9.76 13.26
C PHE A 316 -17.41 -8.89 12.35
N PHE A 317 -18.72 -8.86 12.58
CA PHE A 317 -19.68 -8.06 11.80
C PHE A 317 -19.45 -6.57 11.96
N SER A 318 -19.28 -6.09 13.19
CA SER A 318 -19.04 -4.68 13.47
C SER A 318 -17.76 -4.16 12.80
N ASN A 319 -16.75 -5.01 12.59
CA ASN A 319 -15.48 -4.62 11.98
C ASN A 319 -15.46 -4.70 10.44
N ASN A 320 -16.17 -5.66 9.85
CA ASN A 320 -16.12 -5.89 8.39
C ASN A 320 -17.31 -5.30 7.63
N LEU A 321 -18.50 -5.33 8.21
CA LEU A 321 -19.72 -4.82 7.57
C LEU A 321 -19.96 -3.35 7.87
N SER A 322 -19.37 -2.77 8.93
CA SER A 322 -19.34 -1.31 9.10
C SER A 322 -18.70 -0.59 7.91
N GLN A 323 -17.83 -1.28 7.17
CA GLN A 323 -17.24 -0.77 5.93
C GLN A 323 -18.24 -0.67 4.77
N LEU A 324 -19.39 -1.33 4.87
CA LEU A 324 -20.48 -1.25 3.90
C LEU A 324 -21.48 -0.15 4.26
N GLN A 325 -21.46 0.32 5.52
CA GLN A 325 -22.32 1.38 5.99
C GLN A 325 -21.80 2.74 5.48
N ASN A 326 -22.69 3.54 4.90
CA ASN A 326 -22.42 4.91 4.50
C ASN A 326 -23.67 5.78 4.67
N SER A 327 -23.68 6.99 4.11
CA SER A 327 -24.83 7.92 4.19
C SER A 327 -26.11 7.42 3.51
N VAL A 328 -26.01 6.35 2.70
CA VAL A 328 -27.04 5.88 1.77
C VAL A 328 -27.42 4.42 2.00
N ILE A 329 -26.47 3.62 2.50
CA ILE A 329 -26.63 2.21 2.83
C ILE A 329 -26.48 2.04 4.33
N GLN A 330 -27.54 1.57 4.96
CA GLN A 330 -27.56 1.19 6.36
C GLN A 330 -27.37 -0.33 6.46
N VAL A 331 -26.57 -0.77 7.44
CA VAL A 331 -26.38 -2.20 7.72
C VAL A 331 -26.78 -2.47 9.16
N ILE A 332 -27.69 -3.42 9.38
CA ILE A 332 -28.16 -3.80 10.72
C ILE A 332 -28.12 -5.30 10.94
N ALA A 333 -27.99 -5.69 12.20
CA ALA A 333 -28.20 -7.05 12.68
C ALA A 333 -29.45 -7.09 13.58
N GLY A 334 -30.28 -8.12 13.46
CA GLY A 334 -31.40 -8.37 14.39
C GLY A 334 -32.79 -8.14 13.83
N SER A 335 -33.77 -7.88 14.72
CA SER A 335 -35.21 -8.03 14.46
C SER A 335 -36.01 -6.74 14.28
N GLN A 336 -35.51 -5.58 14.73
CA GLN A 336 -36.26 -4.33 14.66
C GLN A 336 -35.99 -3.61 13.33
N ILE A 337 -37.06 -3.42 12.56
CA ILE A 337 -37.05 -2.64 11.32
C ILE A 337 -38.16 -1.60 11.44
N GLU A 338 -37.85 -0.35 11.13
CA GLU A 338 -38.84 0.72 11.10
C GLU A 338 -39.86 0.49 9.96
N LYS A 339 -41.07 1.03 10.13
CA LYS A 339 -42.22 0.75 9.23
C LYS A 339 -42.01 1.23 7.79
N ASN A 340 -41.10 2.18 7.56
CA ASN A 340 -40.78 2.73 6.24
C ASN A 340 -39.84 1.85 5.41
N TRP A 341 -39.32 0.75 5.95
CA TRP A 341 -38.46 -0.16 5.19
C TRP A 341 -39.26 -1.33 4.63
N ILE A 342 -39.30 -1.43 3.30
CA ILE A 342 -40.00 -2.50 2.59
C ILE A 342 -38.97 -3.48 2.05
N LYS A 343 -39.21 -4.78 2.28
CA LYS A 343 -38.33 -5.86 1.85
C LYS A 343 -38.39 -6.04 0.33
N ILE A 344 -37.23 -6.14 -0.31
CA ILE A 344 -37.09 -6.54 -1.71
C ILE A 344 -37.09 -8.06 -1.79
N ASN A 345 -37.97 -8.64 -2.61
CA ASN A 345 -37.99 -10.08 -2.84
C ASN A 345 -36.75 -10.51 -3.63
N SER A 346 -35.93 -11.39 -3.04
CA SER A 346 -34.66 -11.82 -3.63
C SER A 346 -34.81 -12.78 -4.81
N ASN A 347 -35.97 -13.46 -4.93
CA ASN A 347 -36.23 -14.39 -6.03
C ASN A 347 -36.32 -13.66 -7.37
N ASP A 348 -37.11 -12.60 -7.43
CA ASP A 348 -37.31 -11.80 -8.64
C ASP A 348 -36.10 -10.88 -8.94
N LEU A 349 -35.35 -10.52 -7.89
CA LEU A 349 -34.18 -9.65 -7.99
C LEU A 349 -33.09 -10.21 -8.91
N SER A 350 -32.84 -11.53 -8.89
CA SER A 350 -31.75 -12.14 -9.67
C SER A 350 -31.98 -12.01 -11.17
N ASP A 351 -33.22 -12.29 -11.59
CA ASP A 351 -33.59 -12.33 -13.01
C ASP A 351 -33.71 -10.91 -13.55
N ILE A 352 -34.40 -10.03 -12.82
CA ILE A 352 -34.53 -8.61 -13.17
C ILE A 352 -33.15 -7.94 -13.24
N TYR A 353 -32.27 -8.20 -12.27
CA TYR A 353 -30.93 -7.61 -12.27
C TYR A 353 -30.11 -8.07 -13.48
N SER A 354 -30.22 -9.34 -13.86
CA SER A 354 -29.49 -9.89 -15.01
C SER A 354 -30.01 -9.34 -16.33
N GLU A 355 -31.33 -9.25 -16.49
CA GLU A 355 -31.99 -8.72 -17.68
C GLU A 355 -31.71 -7.23 -17.87
N LYS A 356 -31.76 -6.46 -16.78
CA LYS A 356 -31.63 -4.99 -16.78
C LYS A 356 -30.22 -4.49 -16.48
N TYR A 357 -29.23 -5.39 -16.49
CA TYR A 357 -27.85 -5.05 -16.15
C TYR A 357 -27.29 -3.87 -16.99
N SER A 358 -27.62 -3.85 -18.28
CA SER A 358 -27.16 -2.81 -19.21
C SER A 358 -27.84 -1.46 -19.01
N THR A 359 -29.02 -1.43 -18.38
CA THR A 359 -29.80 -0.20 -18.18
C THR A 359 -29.53 0.45 -16.82
N PHE A 360 -28.79 -0.23 -15.93
CA PHE A 360 -28.45 0.34 -14.64
C PHE A 360 -27.51 1.56 -14.78
N PRO A 361 -27.83 2.67 -14.10
CA PRO A 361 -26.97 3.83 -14.02
C PRO A 361 -25.58 3.47 -13.51
N ARG A 362 -24.57 4.12 -14.11
CA ARG A 362 -23.16 3.95 -13.75
C ARG A 362 -22.55 5.31 -13.48
N VAL A 363 -21.57 5.32 -12.60
CA VAL A 363 -20.70 6.50 -12.42
C VAL A 363 -20.04 6.81 -13.76
N SER A 364 -20.16 8.04 -14.25
CA SER A 364 -19.61 8.44 -15.54
C SER A 364 -18.08 8.31 -15.54
N THR A 365 -17.46 8.12 -16.70
CA THR A 365 -15.99 8.04 -16.80
C THR A 365 -15.32 9.31 -16.29
N THR A 366 -15.95 10.46 -16.54
CA THR A 366 -15.49 11.77 -16.04
C THR A 366 -15.54 11.84 -14.53
N ASP A 367 -16.65 11.42 -13.91
CA ASP A 367 -16.78 11.38 -12.45
C ASP A 367 -15.82 10.36 -11.83
N GLN A 368 -15.62 9.21 -12.47
CA GLN A 368 -14.62 8.24 -12.01
C GLN A 368 -13.21 8.84 -12.01
N ILE A 369 -12.85 9.62 -13.02
CA ILE A 369 -11.57 10.32 -13.10
C ILE A 369 -11.50 11.41 -12.02
N GLN A 370 -12.53 12.23 -11.86
CA GLN A 370 -12.56 13.30 -10.85
C GLN A 370 -12.53 12.77 -9.42
N ILE A 371 -13.27 11.70 -9.13
CA ILE A 371 -13.29 11.06 -7.82
C ILE A 371 -11.92 10.39 -7.57
N LYS A 372 -11.37 9.68 -8.56
CA LYS A 372 -10.02 9.11 -8.46
C LYS A 372 -8.98 10.20 -8.20
N GLN A 373 -9.04 11.31 -8.92
CA GLN A 373 -8.22 12.50 -8.70
C GLN A 373 -8.44 13.07 -7.29
N TYR A 374 -9.67 13.25 -6.81
CA TYR A 374 -9.95 13.72 -5.45
C TYR A 374 -9.28 12.83 -4.38
N PHE A 375 -9.26 11.51 -4.60
CA PHE A 375 -8.58 10.57 -3.71
C PHE A 375 -7.06 10.47 -3.94
N ASP A 376 -6.56 10.88 -5.11
CA ASP A 376 -5.13 10.88 -5.51
C ASP A 376 -4.44 12.25 -5.29
N ILE A 377 -5.16 13.38 -5.21
CA ILE A 377 -4.64 14.77 -5.11
C ILE A 377 -3.91 15.08 -3.78
N SER A 378 -3.82 14.12 -2.84
CA SER A 378 -2.93 14.27 -1.67
C SER A 378 -1.68 13.38 -1.69
N SER A 379 -1.32 12.82 -2.85
CA SER A 379 0.02 12.30 -3.09
C SER A 379 0.67 13.16 -4.16
N ASP A 380 1.71 13.90 -3.77
CA ASP A 380 2.53 14.71 -4.66
C ASP A 380 2.87 13.95 -5.95
N GLU A 381 2.60 14.62 -7.06
CA GLU A 381 2.86 14.21 -8.43
C GLU A 381 4.35 13.85 -8.61
N SER A 382 4.66 12.56 -8.65
CA SER A 382 5.93 12.08 -9.24
C SER A 382 5.90 10.63 -9.74
N ASP A 383 4.78 9.90 -9.59
CA ASP A 383 4.61 8.54 -10.11
C ASP A 383 3.51 8.46 -11.19
N SER A 384 3.35 9.50 -12.00
CA SER A 384 2.58 9.43 -13.24
C SER A 384 3.53 9.08 -14.38
N ASP A 385 3.85 7.79 -14.50
CA ASP A 385 3.86 7.08 -15.76
C ASP A 385 4.12 5.59 -15.51
N VAL A 386 3.42 4.74 -16.26
CA VAL A 386 3.47 3.26 -16.21
C VAL A 386 2.64 2.62 -15.07
N CYS A 387 1.32 2.50 -15.27
CA CYS A 387 0.53 1.28 -15.01
C CYS A 387 -0.98 1.59 -15.03
N CYS A 388 -1.55 1.84 -16.20
CA CYS A 388 -2.99 1.67 -16.47
C CYS A 388 -3.18 1.49 -17.99
N GLN A 389 -2.60 0.44 -18.55
CA GLN A 389 -3.13 -0.14 -19.79
C GLN A 389 -3.61 -1.54 -19.46
N ASN A 390 -4.95 -1.67 -19.44
CA ASN A 390 -5.75 -2.83 -19.80
C ASN A 390 -5.26 -4.21 -19.34
N ASP A 391 -5.70 -4.61 -18.14
CA ASP A 391 -5.85 -6.02 -17.77
C ASP A 391 -7.31 -6.33 -17.45
N GLU A 392 -8.14 -6.33 -18.50
CA GLU A 392 -9.32 -7.20 -18.57
C GLU A 392 -9.28 -7.97 -19.90
N GLN A 393 -9.05 -9.28 -19.78
CA GLN A 393 -9.59 -10.32 -20.65
C GLN A 393 -9.28 -10.26 -22.15
N ILE A 394 -8.04 -10.56 -22.57
CA ILE A 394 -7.82 -11.32 -23.81
C ILE A 394 -6.58 -12.23 -23.67
N GLU A 395 -6.66 -13.31 -22.89
CA GLU A 395 -5.59 -14.34 -22.90
C GLU A 395 -6.05 -15.75 -23.27
N PHE A 396 -7.35 -16.06 -23.25
CA PHE A 396 -7.84 -17.34 -23.79
C PHE A 396 -8.31 -17.28 -25.26
N GLY A 397 -8.74 -16.12 -25.76
CA GLY A 397 -9.19 -15.95 -27.15
C GLY A 397 -8.08 -15.63 -28.17
N LYS A 398 -6.90 -15.19 -27.70
CA LYS A 398 -5.76 -14.87 -28.57
C LYS A 398 -4.92 -16.09 -28.95
N GLN A 399 -4.87 -17.12 -28.10
CA GLN A 399 -4.15 -18.35 -28.45
C GLN A 399 -4.89 -19.18 -29.51
N GLN A 400 -6.22 -19.26 -29.46
CA GLN A 400 -7.00 -19.92 -30.52
C GLN A 400 -6.93 -19.18 -31.86
N LYS A 401 -7.02 -17.84 -31.86
CA LYS A 401 -6.90 -17.05 -33.11
C LYS A 401 -5.47 -17.01 -33.67
N LEU A 402 -4.42 -17.09 -32.84
CA LEU A 402 -3.05 -17.25 -33.34
C LEU A 402 -2.85 -18.63 -33.95
N GLN A 403 -3.41 -19.68 -33.35
CA GLN A 403 -3.27 -21.05 -33.85
C GLN A 403 -4.02 -21.26 -35.17
N GLU A 404 -5.26 -20.75 -35.30
CA GLU A 404 -5.98 -20.71 -36.58
C GLU A 404 -5.25 -19.88 -37.65
N PHE A 405 -4.60 -18.78 -37.27
CA PHE A 405 -3.80 -17.97 -38.19
C PHE A 405 -2.53 -18.69 -38.70
N TYR A 406 -1.86 -19.47 -37.84
CA TYR A 406 -0.69 -20.26 -38.24
C TYR A 406 -1.08 -21.48 -39.08
N GLU A 407 -2.19 -22.15 -38.78
CA GLU A 407 -2.69 -23.29 -39.56
C GLU A 407 -3.12 -22.86 -40.98
N THR A 408 -3.79 -21.70 -41.10
CA THR A 408 -4.19 -21.15 -42.42
C THR A 408 -2.98 -20.73 -43.26
N LYS A 409 -1.89 -20.24 -42.65
CA LYS A 409 -0.67 -19.85 -43.38
C LYS A 409 0.13 -21.07 -43.87
N ILE A 410 0.15 -22.16 -43.11
CA ILE A 410 0.80 -23.42 -43.51
C ILE A 410 0.04 -24.07 -44.68
N GLU A 411 -1.30 -24.01 -44.67
CA GLU A 411 -2.11 -24.55 -45.77
C GLU A 411 -1.94 -23.77 -47.09
N ILE A 412 -1.76 -22.44 -47.02
CA ILE A 412 -1.50 -21.59 -48.19
C ILE A 412 -0.07 -21.77 -48.72
N GLN A 413 0.92 -22.03 -47.85
CA GLN A 413 2.28 -22.35 -48.29
C GLN A 413 2.37 -23.73 -48.92
N ASN A 414 1.67 -24.73 -48.40
CA ASN A 414 1.66 -26.08 -48.97
C ASN A 414 0.93 -26.17 -50.31
N LYS A 415 -0.10 -25.33 -50.55
CA LYS A 415 -0.76 -25.24 -51.87
C LYS A 415 0.07 -24.51 -52.95
N LYS A 416 1.09 -23.73 -52.57
CA LYS A 416 2.02 -23.09 -53.51
C LYS A 416 3.21 -23.96 -53.93
N VAL A 417 3.37 -25.14 -53.34
CA VAL A 417 4.46 -26.09 -53.67
C VAL A 417 3.97 -27.24 -54.57
N CYS A 418 2.65 -27.35 -54.81
CA CYS A 418 2.04 -28.38 -55.65
C CYS A 418 1.29 -27.83 -56.89
N MET A 419 1.58 -26.60 -57.31
CA MET A 419 1.37 -26.09 -58.66
C MET A 419 2.71 -25.63 -59.21
#